data_AF-A0A7K1CV49-F1
#
_entry.id   AF-A0A7K1CV49-F1
#
_cell.length_a   1.000
_cell.length_b   1.000
_cell.length_c   1.000
_cell.angle_alpha   90.00
_cell.angle_beta   90.00
_cell.angle_gamma   90.00
#
_symmetry.space_group_name_H-M   'P 1'
#
loop_
_entity.id
_entity.type
_entity.pdbx_description
1 polymer ?
#
loop_
_entity_poly.entity_id
_entity_poly.type
_entity_poly.pdbx_seq_one_letter_code
_entity_poly.pdbx_strand_id
1 'polypeptide(L)'
;MKSGIDLTHINAAIRPQDDLYRYMNGSWIENSEIPADRPIHGAFHVLRDMSEERTREIIEQADPTKGNEAAQIAALYQSFMDEALIEKLGMTPIKAELDLV
;
A
#
# COMPACT_ATOMS: atom_id res chain seq x y z
N MET A 1 8.88 -17.97 -25.69
CA MET A 1 8.86 -16.76 -24.83
C MET A 1 7.43 -16.23 -24.82
N LYS A 2 6.83 -15.97 -23.65
CA LYS A 2 5.51 -15.30 -23.56
C LYS A 2 5.76 -13.79 -23.58
N SER A 3 4.88 -13.01 -24.21
CA SER A 3 5.06 -11.57 -24.44
C SER A 3 5.01 -10.71 -23.17
N GLY A 4 4.57 -11.26 -22.02
CA GLY A 4 4.35 -10.49 -20.79
C GLY A 4 3.12 -9.59 -20.81
N ILE A 5 2.37 -9.58 -21.93
CA ILE A 5 1.13 -8.82 -22.06
C ILE A 5 -0.01 -9.65 -21.50
N ASP A 6 -0.73 -9.10 -20.53
CA ASP A 6 -1.98 -9.65 -20.05
C ASP A 6 -3.13 -9.27 -21.00
N LEU A 7 -3.77 -10.29 -21.58
CA LEU A 7 -4.88 -10.12 -22.53
C LEU A 7 -6.24 -10.38 -21.89
N THR A 8 -6.28 -10.72 -20.59
CA THR A 8 -7.53 -11.08 -19.88
C THR A 8 -8.46 -9.88 -19.68
N HIS A 9 -7.95 -8.65 -19.80
CA HIS A 9 -8.70 -7.42 -19.60
C HIS A 9 -9.19 -6.75 -20.89
N ILE A 10 -8.99 -7.40 -22.05
CA ILE A 10 -9.41 -6.85 -23.34
C ILE A 10 -10.94 -6.67 -23.38
N ASN A 11 -11.38 -5.51 -23.86
CA ASN A 11 -12.75 -5.27 -24.30
C ASN A 11 -12.80 -5.26 -25.84
N ALA A 12 -13.25 -6.37 -26.43
CA ALA A 12 -13.29 -6.57 -27.88
C ALA A 12 -14.40 -5.77 -28.60
N ALA A 13 -15.30 -5.11 -27.87
CA ALA A 13 -16.30 -4.22 -28.46
C ALA A 13 -15.69 -2.88 -28.93
N ILE A 14 -14.48 -2.56 -28.48
CA ILE A 14 -13.75 -1.34 -28.82
C ILE A 14 -12.69 -1.68 -29.85
N ARG A 15 -12.54 -0.89 -30.92
CA ARG A 15 -11.43 -1.09 -31.86
C ARG A 15 -10.13 -0.52 -31.27
N PRO A 16 -9.01 -1.25 -31.32
CA PRO A 16 -7.74 -0.75 -30.78
C PRO A 16 -7.22 0.49 -31.51
N GLN A 17 -7.62 0.72 -32.76
CA GLN A 17 -7.26 1.93 -33.52
C GLN A 17 -8.04 3.17 -33.06
N ASP A 18 -9.21 2.97 -32.45
CA ASP A 18 -10.09 4.04 -32.01
C ASP A 18 -9.78 4.42 -30.54
N ASP A 19 -9.53 3.44 -29.67
CA ASP A 19 -9.06 3.65 -28.30
C ASP A 19 -8.30 2.43 -27.77
N LEU A 20 -6.96 2.46 -27.89
CA LEU A 20 -6.11 1.36 -27.43
C LEU A 20 -6.19 1.14 -25.91
N TYR A 21 -6.36 2.21 -25.13
CA TYR A 21 -6.37 2.13 -23.67
C TYR A 21 -7.60 1.38 -23.17
N ARG A 22 -8.79 1.74 -23.69
CA ARG A 22 -10.03 1.03 -23.35
C ARG A 22 -10.13 -0.34 -24.03
N TYR A 23 -9.54 -0.53 -25.22
CA TYR A 23 -9.44 -1.87 -25.80
C TYR A 23 -8.66 -2.83 -24.90
N MET A 24 -7.51 -2.40 -24.38
CA MET A 24 -6.66 -3.28 -23.56
C MET A 24 -7.15 -3.46 -22.12
N ASN A 25 -7.74 -2.42 -21.53
CA ASN A 25 -8.07 -2.39 -20.10
C ASN A 25 -9.57 -2.35 -19.82
N GLY A 26 -10.43 -2.35 -20.83
CA GLY A 26 -11.87 -2.05 -20.69
C GLY A 26 -12.57 -2.96 -19.69
N SER A 27 -12.31 -4.26 -19.74
CA SER A 27 -12.91 -5.21 -18.80
C SER A 27 -12.41 -4.99 -17.37
N TRP A 28 -11.18 -4.50 -17.16
CA TRP A 28 -10.71 -4.12 -15.83
C TRP A 28 -11.36 -2.82 -15.33
N ILE A 29 -11.47 -1.81 -16.20
CA ILE A 29 -12.09 -0.52 -15.88
C ILE A 29 -13.56 -0.69 -15.47
N GLU A 30 -14.29 -1.59 -16.12
CA GLU A 30 -15.70 -1.85 -15.85
C GLU A 30 -15.95 -2.59 -14.53
N ASN A 31 -15.02 -3.45 -14.10
CA ASN A 31 -15.21 -4.35 -12.97
C ASN A 31 -14.37 -4.01 -11.73
N SER A 32 -13.32 -3.20 -11.88
CA SER A 32 -12.47 -2.82 -10.76
C SER A 32 -13.12 -1.69 -9.97
N GLU A 33 -13.20 -1.87 -8.64
CA GLU A 33 -13.57 -0.82 -7.72
C GLU A 33 -12.32 -0.10 -7.22
N ILE A 34 -12.44 1.19 -6.90
CA ILE A 34 -11.40 1.91 -6.16
C ILE A 34 -11.64 1.62 -4.68
N PRO A 35 -10.69 1.01 -3.95
CA PRO A 35 -10.83 0.74 -2.52
C PRO A 35 -11.10 2.03 -1.72
N ALA A 36 -11.89 1.93 -0.65
CA ALA A 36 -12.36 3.10 0.11
C ALA A 36 -11.25 3.88 0.85
N ASP A 37 -10.08 3.28 1.03
CA ASP A 37 -8.91 3.87 1.67
C ASP A 37 -8.06 4.75 0.73
N ARG A 38 -8.42 4.81 -0.57
CA ARG A 38 -7.61 5.51 -1.59
C ARG A 38 -8.46 6.19 -2.66
N PRO A 39 -7.97 7.29 -3.25
CA PRO A 39 -8.70 7.99 -4.31
C PRO A 39 -8.49 7.41 -5.72
N ILE A 40 -7.52 6.49 -5.89
CA ILE A 40 -7.12 5.92 -7.18
C ILE A 40 -6.66 4.47 -7.01
N HIS A 41 -6.90 3.65 -8.03
CA HIS A 41 -6.44 2.26 -8.09
C HIS A 41 -5.92 1.91 -9.49
N GLY A 42 -5.05 0.91 -9.59
CA GLY A 42 -4.43 0.47 -10.84
C GLY A 42 -3.14 -0.31 -10.62
N ALA A 43 -2.46 -0.68 -11.70
CA ALA A 43 -1.30 -1.57 -11.65
C ALA A 43 -0.19 -1.14 -10.66
N PHE A 44 0.13 0.15 -10.59
CA PHE A 44 1.13 0.65 -9.64
C PHE A 44 0.69 0.50 -8.17
N HIS A 45 -0.61 0.61 -7.89
CA HIS A 45 -1.15 0.41 -6.54
C HIS A 45 -1.13 -1.07 -6.16
N VAL A 46 -1.44 -1.97 -7.11
CA VAL A 46 -1.30 -3.42 -6.88
C VAL A 46 0.15 -3.78 -6.53
N LEU A 47 1.12 -3.24 -7.27
CA LEU A 47 2.54 -3.45 -6.96
C LEU A 47 2.94 -2.86 -5.61
N ARG A 48 2.43 -1.67 -5.27
CA ARG A 48 2.65 -1.04 -3.97
C ARG A 48 2.09 -1.89 -2.83
N ASP A 49 0.85 -2.34 -2.93
CA ASP A 49 0.20 -3.17 -1.91
C ASP A 49 1.02 -4.47 -1.68
N MET A 50 1.47 -5.13 -2.76
CA MET A 50 2.35 -6.31 -2.68
C MET A 50 3.71 -6.00 -2.02
N SER A 51 4.28 -4.83 -2.30
CA SER A 51 5.53 -4.40 -1.68
C SER A 51 5.35 -4.09 -0.19
N GLU A 52 4.28 -3.39 0.19
CA GLU A 52 3.96 -3.07 1.58
C GLU A 52 3.73 -4.34 2.40
N GLU A 53 3.00 -5.33 1.87
CA GLU A 53 2.79 -6.62 2.53
C GLU A 53 4.11 -7.34 2.82
N ARG A 54 4.98 -7.44 1.81
CA ARG A 54 6.30 -8.09 1.97
C ARG A 54 7.21 -7.33 2.92
N THR A 55 7.17 -6.00 2.88
CA THR A 55 7.94 -5.17 3.83
C THR A 55 7.43 -5.37 5.25
N ARG A 56 6.11 -5.44 5.46
CA ARG A 56 5.52 -5.78 6.76
C ARG A 56 6.00 -7.14 7.25
N GLU A 57 5.96 -8.17 6.41
CA GLU A 57 6.46 -9.51 6.77
C GLU A 57 7.93 -9.48 7.21
N ILE A 58 8.78 -8.73 6.51
CA ILE A 58 10.20 -8.57 6.87
C ILE A 58 10.35 -7.88 8.23
N ILE A 59 9.57 -6.82 8.49
CA ILE A 59 9.58 -6.10 9.77
C ILE A 59 9.13 -7.00 10.92
N GLU A 60 8.05 -7.76 10.72
CA GLU A 60 7.50 -8.67 11.73
C GLU A 60 8.43 -9.85 12.03
N GLN A 61 9.27 -10.25 11.06
CA GLN A 61 10.29 -11.28 11.21
C GLN A 61 11.64 -10.75 11.69
N ALA A 62 11.78 -9.42 11.87
CA ALA A 62 13.03 -8.82 12.31
C ALA A 62 13.37 -9.28 13.74
N ASP A 63 14.55 -9.88 13.91
CA ASP A 63 15.04 -10.35 15.20
C ASP A 63 15.87 -9.23 15.87
N PRO A 64 15.39 -8.63 16.98
CA PRO A 64 16.09 -7.54 17.66
C PRO A 64 17.47 -7.93 18.18
N THR A 65 17.76 -9.23 18.31
CA THR A 65 19.06 -9.73 18.78
C THR A 65 20.14 -9.70 17.69
N LYS A 66 19.75 -9.51 16.42
CA LYS A 66 20.67 -9.53 15.26
C LYS A 66 21.35 -8.19 14.96
N GLY A 67 21.15 -7.18 15.79
CA GLY A 67 21.85 -5.89 15.68
C GLY A 67 20.95 -4.70 16.00
N ASN A 68 21.59 -3.53 16.13
CA ASN A 68 20.89 -2.31 16.53
C ASN A 68 19.81 -1.89 15.51
N GLU A 69 20.05 -2.06 14.21
CA GLU A 69 19.09 -1.69 13.16
C GLU A 69 17.81 -2.52 13.23
N ALA A 70 17.94 -3.84 13.38
CA ALA A 70 16.78 -4.73 13.52
C ALA A 70 15.97 -4.41 14.79
N ALA A 71 16.65 -4.12 15.90
CA ALA A 71 16.00 -3.69 17.14
C ALA A 71 15.26 -2.36 16.97
N GLN A 72 15.84 -1.38 16.26
CA GLN A 72 15.22 -0.08 15.99
C GLN A 72 13.99 -0.21 15.08
N ILE A 73 14.07 -1.02 14.02
CA ILE A 73 12.93 -1.29 13.12
C ILE A 73 11.78 -1.92 13.89
N ALA A 74 12.06 -2.96 14.70
CA ALA A 74 11.05 -3.63 15.51
C ALA A 74 10.42 -2.66 16.52
N ALA A 75 11.23 -1.88 17.24
CA ALA A 75 10.73 -0.93 18.24
C ALA A 75 9.85 0.16 17.61
N LEU A 76 10.23 0.70 16.44
CA LEU A 76 9.45 1.71 15.73
C LEU A 76 8.11 1.15 15.23
N TYR A 77 8.11 -0.05 14.67
CA TYR A 77 6.87 -0.67 14.20
C TYR A 77 5.93 -0.96 15.37
N GLN A 78 6.44 -1.53 16.46
CA GLN A 78 5.64 -1.81 17.65
C GLN A 78 5.08 -0.54 18.31
N SER A 79 5.84 0.56 18.34
CA SER A 79 5.35 1.82 18.90
C SER A 79 4.22 2.43 18.07
N PHE A 80 4.23 2.25 16.75
CA PHE A 80 3.15 2.70 15.87
C PHE A 80 1.91 1.81 15.97
N MET A 81 2.09 0.49 16.13
CA MET A 81 0.98 -0.47 16.15
C MET A 81 0.27 -0.57 17.51
N ASP A 82 0.82 -0.01 18.60
CA ASP A 82 0.19 0.00 19.93
C ASP A 82 -0.90 1.07 20.05
N GLU A 83 -2.03 0.83 19.37
CA GLU A 83 -3.21 1.72 19.40
C GLU A 83 -3.72 1.96 20.83
N ALA A 84 -3.66 0.96 21.71
CA ALA A 84 -4.13 1.09 23.09
C ALA A 84 -3.31 2.11 23.89
N LEU A 85 -1.98 2.12 23.71
CA LEU A 85 -1.11 3.12 24.30
C LEU A 85 -1.36 4.51 23.68
N ILE A 86 -1.51 4.59 22.36
CA ILE A 86 -1.79 5.84 21.63
C ILE A 86 -3.07 6.49 22.18
N GLU A 87 -4.17 5.74 22.26
CA GLU A 87 -5.46 6.22 22.77
C GLU A 87 -5.39 6.64 24.25
N LYS A 88 -4.63 5.89 25.07
CA LYS A 88 -4.41 6.23 26.48
C LYS A 88 -3.64 7.56 26.63
N LEU A 89 -2.67 7.83 25.78
CA LEU A 89 -1.84 9.03 25.85
C LEU A 89 -2.58 10.28 25.36
N GLY A 90 -3.49 10.13 24.40
CA GLY A 90 -4.25 11.24 23.81
C GLY A 90 -3.34 12.36 23.29
N MET A 91 -3.68 13.61 23.60
CA MET A 91 -2.89 14.79 23.18
C MET A 91 -1.66 15.09 24.06
N THR A 92 -1.39 14.28 25.08
CA THR A 92 -0.27 14.54 26.01
C THR A 92 1.08 14.69 25.29
N PRO A 93 1.44 13.85 24.29
CA PRO A 93 2.74 13.94 23.63
C PRO A 93 3.00 15.26 22.87
N ILE A 94 1.97 15.88 22.29
CA ILE A 94 2.11 17.12 21.49
C ILE A 94 2.00 18.40 22.34
N LYS A 95 1.59 18.30 23.61
CA LYS A 95 1.25 19.45 24.45
C LYS A 95 2.37 20.49 24.55
N ALA A 96 3.60 20.05 24.77
CA ALA A 96 4.73 20.96 24.92
C ALA A 96 4.99 21.81 23.67
N GLU A 97 4.68 21.30 22.48
CA GLU A 97 4.81 22.03 21.21
C GLU A 97 3.67 23.01 21.00
N LEU A 98 2.45 22.63 21.40
CA LEU A 98 1.28 23.52 21.37
C LEU A 98 1.41 24.69 22.34
N ASP A 99 2.02 24.47 23.52
CA ASP A 99 2.24 25.50 24.54
C ASP A 99 3.29 26.56 24.10
N LEU A 100 3.99 26.36 22.98
CA LEU A 100 4.94 27.32 22.40
C LEU A 100 4.30 28.37 21.47
N VAL A 101 3.03 28.22 21.11
CA VAL A 101 2.27 29.09 20.19
C VAL A 101 1.24 29.91 20.96
#